data_AF-A0A2E8KVH6-F1
#
_entry.id   AF-A0A2E8KVH6-F1
#
_cell.length_a   1.000
_cell.length_b   1.000
_cell.length_c   1.000
_cell.angle_alpha   90.00
_cell.angle_beta   90.00
_cell.angle_gamma   90.00
#
_symmetry.space_group_name_H-M   'P 1'
#
loop_
_entity.id
_entity.type
_entity.pdbx_description
1 polymer ?
#
loop_
_entity_poly.entity_id
_entity_poly.type
_entity_poly.pdbx_seq_one_letter_code
_entity_poly.pdbx_strand_id
1 'polypeptide(L)'
;MSKTTILIFLVFFTSLYVNSGEKLTIGLGSCLHQDHPQEIWNPIKKEQLDRFFFLGDNVYGDSPLGHLIKMKKAYKTQKDSLPSWLNDISVDSIWDDHDFGKNDGGRTYRLKKEAQELYLDFWEIPESDPRSIREGVYFEKKISHKNMTIQLIGLDTRYFRS
;
A
#
# COMPACT_ATOMS: atom_id res chain seq x y z
N MET A 1 -36.53 62.54 -31.54
CA MET A 1 -36.63 61.47 -30.53
C MET A 1 -35.61 60.41 -30.89
N SER A 2 -34.49 60.37 -30.17
CA SER A 2 -33.40 59.41 -30.39
C SER A 2 -33.80 58.05 -29.82
N LYS A 3 -33.74 56.99 -30.63
CA LYS A 3 -33.99 55.61 -30.18
C LYS A 3 -32.65 54.99 -29.78
N THR A 4 -32.46 54.78 -28.49
CA THR A 4 -31.31 54.05 -27.96
C THR A 4 -31.58 52.54 -28.07
N THR A 5 -30.80 51.86 -28.91
CA THR A 5 -30.83 50.40 -29.01
C THR A 5 -29.88 49.82 -27.97
N ILE A 6 -30.40 49.05 -27.02
CA ILE A 6 -29.60 48.33 -26.01
C ILE A 6 -29.37 46.91 -26.52
N LEU A 7 -28.11 46.54 -26.67
CA LEU A 7 -27.69 45.19 -27.05
C LEU A 7 -27.36 44.40 -25.78
N ILE A 8 -28.15 43.37 -25.48
CA ILE A 8 -27.94 42.47 -24.34
C ILE A 8 -27.16 41.25 -24.83
N PHE A 9 -25.93 41.08 -24.35
CA PHE A 9 -25.14 39.86 -24.55
C PHE A 9 -25.54 38.83 -23.49
N LEU A 10 -26.25 37.77 -23.90
CA LEU A 10 -26.53 36.62 -23.05
C LEU A 10 -25.34 35.65 -23.13
N VAL A 11 -24.51 35.60 -22.08
CA VAL A 11 -23.43 34.62 -21.97
C VAL A 11 -24.01 33.32 -21.43
N PHE A 12 -24.24 32.34 -22.31
CA PHE A 12 -24.56 30.98 -21.90
C PHE A 12 -23.31 30.28 -21.37
N PHE A 13 -23.18 30.19 -20.05
CA PHE A 13 -22.25 29.24 -19.43
C PHE A 13 -22.86 27.84 -19.53
N THR A 14 -22.51 27.10 -20.57
CA THR A 14 -22.76 25.66 -20.60
C THR A 14 -21.78 24.99 -19.66
N SER A 15 -22.23 24.56 -18.48
CA SER A 15 -21.48 23.65 -17.63
C SER A 15 -21.35 22.32 -18.36
N LEU A 16 -20.18 22.08 -18.95
CA LEU A 16 -19.81 20.76 -19.42
C LEU A 16 -19.62 19.86 -18.19
N TYR A 17 -20.67 19.14 -17.80
CA TYR A 17 -20.54 18.00 -16.89
C TYR A 17 -19.82 16.89 -17.66
N VAL A 18 -18.49 16.93 -17.66
CA VAL A 18 -17.67 15.77 -18.01
C VAL A 18 -17.82 14.78 -16.86
N ASN A 19 -18.81 13.89 -16.98
CA ASN A 19 -18.88 12.71 -16.14
C ASN A 19 -17.90 11.67 -16.69
N SER A 20 -16.59 11.97 -16.61
CA SER A 20 -15.60 10.90 -16.67
C SER A 20 -15.80 10.16 -15.36
N GLY A 21 -16.54 9.06 -15.38
CA GLY A 21 -16.82 8.32 -14.17
C GLY A 21 -15.50 8.07 -13.43
N GLU A 22 -15.31 8.74 -12.30
CA GLU A 22 -14.14 8.61 -11.42
C GLU A 22 -13.76 7.12 -11.28
N LYS A 23 -12.61 6.76 -11.85
CA LYS A 23 -12.10 5.39 -11.91
C LYS A 23 -11.34 5.14 -10.62
N LEU A 24 -11.53 3.97 -10.01
CA LEU A 24 -10.64 3.50 -8.96
C LEU A 24 -9.53 2.65 -9.60
N THR A 25 -8.27 3.03 -9.41
CA THR A 25 -7.09 2.32 -9.89
C THR A 25 -6.26 1.84 -8.71
N ILE A 26 -6.17 0.52 -8.55
CA ILE A 26 -5.41 -0.14 -7.48
C ILE A 26 -4.18 -0.82 -8.12
N GLY A 27 -2.98 -0.40 -7.72
CA GLY A 27 -1.74 -1.07 -8.05
C GLY A 27 -1.47 -2.24 -7.11
N LEU A 28 -0.87 -3.31 -7.63
CA LEU A 28 -0.47 -4.50 -6.87
C LEU A 28 1.00 -4.79 -7.18
N GLY A 29 1.81 -5.11 -6.17
CA GLY A 29 3.21 -5.47 -6.39
C GLY A 29 3.85 -6.19 -5.20
N SER A 30 4.91 -6.92 -5.46
CA SER A 30 5.68 -7.70 -4.48
C SER A 30 7.15 -7.74 -4.88
N CYS A 31 7.99 -8.40 -4.07
CA CYS A 31 9.38 -8.71 -4.40
C CYS A 31 10.24 -7.45 -4.62
N LEU A 32 10.16 -6.53 -3.66
CA LEU A 32 10.81 -5.24 -3.71
C LEU A 32 12.10 -5.27 -2.87
N HIS A 33 13.19 -5.73 -3.49
CA HIS A 33 14.46 -5.84 -2.81
C HIS A 33 15.07 -4.46 -2.49
N GLN A 34 15.31 -4.18 -1.21
CA GLN A 34 15.78 -2.87 -0.74
C GLN A 34 17.17 -2.47 -1.25
N ASP A 35 18.01 -3.44 -1.59
CA ASP A 35 19.38 -3.21 -2.08
C ASP A 35 19.46 -3.05 -3.62
N HIS A 36 18.33 -3.01 -4.32
CA HIS A 36 18.26 -2.83 -5.77
C HIS A 36 17.59 -1.50 -6.16
N PRO A 37 17.99 -0.89 -7.29
CA PRO A 37 17.28 0.26 -7.83
C PRO A 37 15.79 -0.07 -8.10
N GLN A 38 14.88 0.78 -7.62
CA GLN A 38 13.43 0.59 -7.74
C GLN A 38 12.86 1.48 -8.86
N GLU A 39 13.41 1.37 -10.07
CA GLU A 39 13.03 2.21 -11.22
C GLU A 39 11.57 2.04 -11.65
N ILE A 40 10.93 0.94 -11.22
CA ILE A 40 9.51 0.64 -11.43
C ILE A 40 8.58 1.74 -10.91
N TRP A 41 9.02 2.56 -9.95
CA TRP A 41 8.19 3.62 -9.39
C TRP A 41 7.87 4.74 -10.37
N ASN A 42 8.75 5.00 -11.34
CA ASN A 42 8.54 6.05 -12.34
C ASN A 42 7.37 5.74 -13.29
N PRO A 43 7.27 4.56 -13.92
CA PRO A 43 6.09 4.20 -14.70
C PRO A 43 4.84 4.03 -13.81
N ILE A 44 4.95 3.42 -12.61
CA ILE A 44 3.79 3.25 -11.71
C ILE A 44 3.16 4.61 -11.35
N LYS A 45 3.96 5.64 -11.06
CA LYS A 45 3.45 6.99 -10.75
C LYS A 45 2.60 7.58 -11.88
N LYS A 46 2.87 7.23 -13.14
CA LYS A 46 2.12 7.72 -14.30
C LYS A 46 0.72 7.11 -14.41
N GLU A 47 0.48 5.98 -13.75
CA GLU A 47 -0.83 5.32 -13.73
C GLU A 47 -1.86 6.03 -12.83
N GLN A 48 -1.45 7.05 -12.07
CA GLN A 48 -2.32 7.85 -11.20
C GLN A 48 -3.18 6.97 -10.27
N LEU A 49 -2.51 6.11 -9.49
CA LEU A 49 -3.17 5.17 -8.60
C LEU A 49 -3.88 5.89 -7.45
N ASP A 50 -5.03 5.35 -7.04
CA ASP A 50 -5.70 5.75 -5.79
C ASP A 50 -5.18 4.95 -4.59
N ARG A 51 -4.68 3.73 -4.87
CA ARG A 51 -4.21 2.78 -3.87
C ARG A 51 -3.09 1.89 -4.42
N PHE A 52 -2.18 1.48 -3.56
CA PHE A 52 -1.20 0.43 -3.84
C PHE A 52 -1.23 -0.64 -2.75
N PHE A 53 -1.26 -1.91 -3.15
CA PHE A 53 -1.19 -3.04 -2.23
C PHE A 53 0.12 -3.80 -2.44
N PHE A 54 0.96 -3.75 -1.41
CA PHE A 54 2.16 -4.54 -1.29
C PHE A 54 1.81 -5.99 -0.89
N LEU A 55 2.15 -6.95 -1.74
CA LEU A 55 1.72 -8.34 -1.65
C LEU A 55 2.76 -9.28 -0.99
N GLY A 56 3.81 -8.72 -0.37
CA GLY A 56 4.88 -9.47 0.28
C GLY A 56 6.23 -9.30 -0.40
N ASP A 57 7.27 -9.82 0.25
CA ASP A 57 8.68 -9.53 -0.04
C ASP A 57 8.93 -8.03 -0.19
N ASN A 58 8.44 -7.25 0.77
CA ASN A 58 8.62 -5.79 0.80
C ASN A 58 10.04 -5.42 1.20
N VAL A 59 10.70 -6.33 1.92
CA VAL A 59 12.14 -6.36 2.18
C VAL A 59 12.66 -7.79 2.15
N TYR A 60 13.94 -7.93 1.78
CA TYR A 60 14.69 -9.17 1.85
C TYR A 60 15.47 -9.27 3.15
N GLY A 61 14.73 -9.33 4.27
CA GLY A 61 15.24 -9.21 5.63
C GLY A 61 15.61 -10.52 6.33
N ASP A 62 15.20 -11.65 5.75
CA ASP A 62 15.43 -12.99 6.28
C ASP A 62 16.92 -13.35 6.45
N SER A 63 17.19 -14.31 7.32
CA SER A 63 18.52 -14.92 7.42
C SER A 63 18.42 -16.44 7.62
N PRO A 64 19.48 -17.21 7.29
CA PRO A 64 19.47 -18.67 7.47
C PRO A 64 19.17 -19.11 8.91
N LEU A 65 19.64 -18.34 9.90
CA LEU A 65 19.38 -18.59 11.32
C LEU A 65 18.07 -17.94 11.81
N GLY A 66 17.40 -17.16 10.97
CA GLY A 66 16.18 -16.43 11.32
C GLY A 66 16.42 -15.27 12.29
N HIS A 67 17.63 -14.73 12.39
CA HIS A 67 17.90 -13.54 13.20
C HIS A 67 17.41 -12.27 12.50
N LEU A 68 16.90 -11.31 13.29
CA LEU A 68 16.25 -10.11 12.78
C LEU A 68 17.18 -8.91 12.55
N ILE A 69 18.49 -9.05 12.77
CA ILE A 69 19.45 -7.95 12.57
C ILE A 69 19.43 -7.47 11.11
N LYS A 70 19.41 -8.42 10.16
CA LYS A 70 19.31 -8.11 8.73
C LYS A 70 17.97 -7.44 8.40
N MET A 71 16.86 -7.97 8.92
CA MET A 71 15.53 -7.39 8.72
C MET A 71 15.42 -5.94 9.22
N LYS A 72 15.91 -5.63 10.42
CA LYS A 72 15.91 -4.26 10.95
C LYS A 72 16.63 -3.29 10.02
N LYS A 73 17.79 -3.72 9.48
CA LYS A 73 18.54 -2.93 8.49
C LYS A 73 17.75 -2.81 7.18
N ALA A 74 17.15 -3.90 6.71
CA ALA A 74 16.42 -3.94 5.46
C ALA A 74 15.21 -2.99 5.47
N TYR A 75 14.41 -2.97 6.55
CA TYR A 75 13.31 -2.01 6.70
C TYR A 75 13.79 -0.56 6.75
N LYS A 76 14.89 -0.28 7.44
CA LYS A 76 15.48 1.06 7.44
C LYS A 76 15.86 1.50 6.03
N THR A 77 16.60 0.67 5.29
CA THR A 77 16.96 0.96 3.90
C THR A 77 15.73 1.15 3.02
N GLN A 78 14.73 0.27 3.16
CA GLN A 78 13.51 0.32 2.35
C GLN A 78 12.70 1.58 2.61
N LYS A 79 12.64 2.06 3.87
CA LYS A 79 11.94 3.30 4.22
C LYS A 79 12.51 4.51 3.47
N ASP A 80 13.84 4.53 3.29
CA ASP A 80 14.54 5.57 2.54
C ASP A 80 14.38 5.40 1.00
N SER A 81 14.13 4.18 0.52
CA SER A 81 13.98 3.86 -0.90
C SER A 81 12.56 4.06 -1.45
N LEU A 82 11.53 3.97 -0.59
CA LEU A 82 10.14 4.14 -1.01
C LEU A 82 9.89 5.59 -1.47
N PRO A 83 9.24 5.80 -2.62
CA PRO A 83 9.04 7.13 -3.15
C PRO A 83 7.96 7.88 -2.35
N SER A 84 8.20 9.16 -2.08
CA SER A 84 7.34 9.99 -1.24
C SER A 84 5.90 10.14 -1.74
N TRP A 85 5.65 9.98 -3.05
CA TRP A 85 4.30 10.08 -3.62
C TRP A 85 3.38 8.95 -3.12
N LEU A 86 3.90 7.86 -2.58
CA LEU A 86 3.09 6.83 -1.93
C LEU A 86 2.35 7.38 -0.70
N ASN A 87 2.84 8.46 -0.08
CA ASN A 87 2.16 9.14 1.04
C ASN A 87 0.89 9.88 0.59
N ASP A 88 0.74 10.14 -0.71
CA ASP A 88 -0.42 10.85 -1.26
C ASP A 88 -1.57 9.89 -1.62
N ILE A 89 -1.36 8.58 -1.48
CA ILE A 89 -2.33 7.53 -1.85
C ILE A 89 -2.56 6.56 -0.68
N SER A 90 -3.60 5.73 -0.78
CA SER A 90 -3.79 4.67 0.20
C SER A 90 -2.79 3.53 -0.01
N VAL A 91 -2.11 3.10 1.04
CA VAL A 91 -1.22 1.93 1.01
C VAL A 91 -1.79 0.81 1.87
N ASP A 92 -1.84 -0.40 1.31
CA ASP A 92 -2.02 -1.63 2.06
C ASP A 92 -0.79 -2.51 1.91
N SER A 93 -0.59 -3.43 2.84
CA SER A 93 0.52 -4.36 2.82
C SER A 93 0.17 -5.68 3.48
N ILE A 94 0.78 -6.75 2.96
CA ILE A 94 0.94 -8.05 3.61
C ILE A 94 2.44 -8.42 3.54
N TRP A 95 2.88 -9.42 4.31
CA TRP A 95 4.25 -9.96 4.18
C TRP A 95 4.30 -11.21 3.30
N ASP A 96 5.51 -11.58 2.89
CA ASP A 96 5.84 -12.96 2.56
C ASP A 96 7.06 -13.43 3.41
N ASP A 97 7.72 -14.54 3.09
CA ASP A 97 8.73 -15.14 3.97
C ASP A 97 9.97 -14.27 4.20
N HIS A 98 10.34 -13.43 3.24
CA HIS A 98 11.48 -12.54 3.39
C HIS A 98 11.25 -11.40 4.41
N ASP A 99 9.99 -10.94 4.55
CA ASP A 99 9.58 -10.04 5.63
C ASP A 99 9.17 -10.79 6.92
N PHE A 100 8.92 -12.10 6.82
CA PHE A 100 8.65 -12.96 7.98
C PHE A 100 9.91 -13.26 8.79
N GLY A 101 11.10 -13.11 8.19
CA GLY A 101 12.40 -13.18 8.86
C GLY A 101 13.15 -14.50 8.76
N LYS A 102 12.50 -15.51 8.17
CA LYS A 102 13.12 -16.78 7.82
C LYS A 102 12.54 -17.23 6.49
N ASN A 103 13.41 -17.46 5.51
CA ASN A 103 13.02 -18.03 4.23
C ASN A 103 12.22 -19.32 4.44
N ASP A 104 11.08 -19.44 3.76
CA ASP A 104 10.13 -20.53 3.94
C ASP A 104 9.66 -20.77 5.38
N GLY A 105 9.80 -19.76 6.25
CA GLY A 105 9.36 -19.81 7.63
C GLY A 105 7.86 -20.07 7.75
N GLY A 106 7.49 -20.66 8.88
CA GLY A 106 6.11 -20.93 9.24
C GLY A 106 5.91 -20.81 10.73
N ARG A 107 4.90 -21.51 11.27
CA ARG A 107 4.48 -21.42 12.66
C ARG A 107 5.55 -21.74 13.69
N THR A 108 6.57 -22.51 13.31
CA THR A 108 7.70 -22.94 14.16
C THR A 108 8.83 -21.93 14.23
N TYR A 109 8.78 -20.85 13.45
CA TYR A 109 9.77 -19.78 13.52
C TYR A 109 9.67 -19.06 14.87
N ARG A 110 10.76 -19.08 15.63
CA ARG A 110 10.79 -18.63 17.03
C ARG A 110 10.64 -17.12 17.21
N LEU A 111 11.08 -16.32 16.24
CA LEU A 111 11.10 -14.85 16.32
C LEU A 111 9.98 -14.20 15.48
N LYS A 112 8.92 -14.96 15.15
CA LYS A 112 7.82 -14.47 14.31
C LYS A 112 7.02 -13.31 14.93
N LYS A 113 6.99 -13.21 16.26
CA LYS A 113 6.32 -12.11 16.97
C LYS A 113 7.12 -10.83 16.83
N GLU A 114 8.42 -10.91 17.06
CA GLU A 114 9.35 -9.80 16.89
C GLU A 114 9.46 -9.37 15.42
N ALA A 115 9.35 -10.31 14.46
CA ALA A 115 9.23 -9.99 13.05
C ALA A 115 7.94 -9.23 12.74
N GLN A 116 6.80 -9.67 13.31
CA GLN A 116 5.52 -8.95 13.19
C GLN A 116 5.62 -7.54 13.76
N GLU A 117 6.25 -7.34 14.92
CA GLU A 117 6.47 -6.00 15.49
C GLU A 117 7.25 -5.08 14.53
N LEU A 118 8.32 -5.59 13.91
CA LEU A 118 9.08 -4.83 12.90
C LEU A 118 8.26 -4.49 11.66
N TYR A 119 7.43 -5.43 11.22
CA TYR A 119 6.52 -5.21 10.10
C TYR A 119 5.49 -4.11 10.40
N LEU A 120 4.88 -4.15 11.59
CA LEU A 120 3.87 -3.17 12.00
C LEU A 120 4.48 -1.78 12.17
N ASP A 121 5.68 -1.69 12.75
CA ASP A 121 6.44 -0.44 12.88
C ASP A 121 6.78 0.17 11.50
N PHE A 122 7.32 -0.64 10.58
CA PHE A 122 7.68 -0.18 9.24
C PHE A 122 6.50 0.39 8.45
N TRP A 123 5.35 -0.28 8.52
CA TRP A 123 4.11 0.14 7.85
C TRP A 123 3.28 1.13 8.67
N GLU A 124 3.76 1.56 9.84
CA GLU A 124 3.07 2.50 10.74
C GLU A 124 1.64 2.04 11.07
N ILE A 125 1.45 0.74 11.29
CA ILE A 125 0.14 0.19 11.63
C ILE A 125 -0.25 0.66 13.04
N PRO A 126 -1.41 1.33 13.22
CA PRO A 126 -1.79 1.88 14.52
C PRO A 126 -1.91 0.81 15.61
N GLU A 127 -1.60 1.15 16.86
CA GLU A 127 -1.79 0.25 18.00
C GLU A 127 -3.26 -0.19 18.20
N SER A 128 -4.20 0.61 17.70
CA SER A 128 -5.63 0.28 17.71
C SER A 128 -6.05 -0.72 16.62
N ASP A 129 -5.19 -1.00 15.64
CA ASP A 129 -5.47 -1.99 14.59
C ASP A 129 -5.44 -3.41 15.19
N PRO A 130 -6.38 -4.30 14.84
CA PRO A 130 -6.37 -5.68 15.32
C PRO A 130 -5.04 -6.42 15.11
N ARG A 131 -4.26 -6.07 14.08
CA ARG A 131 -2.93 -6.64 13.81
C ARG A 131 -1.89 -6.31 14.88
N SER A 132 -2.10 -5.26 15.66
CA SER A 132 -1.21 -4.86 16.76
C SER A 132 -1.44 -5.65 18.05
N ILE A 133 -2.58 -6.35 18.16
CA ILE A 133 -2.95 -7.12 19.36
C ILE A 133 -3.07 -8.62 19.11
N ARG A 134 -3.22 -9.05 17.85
CA ARG A 134 -3.39 -10.46 17.47
C ARG A 134 -2.14 -11.02 16.82
N GLU A 135 -2.06 -12.34 16.81
CA GLU A 135 -1.06 -13.05 16.04
C GLU A 135 -1.34 -12.95 14.53
N GLY A 136 -0.31 -12.65 13.74
CA GLY A 136 -0.38 -12.55 12.29
C GLY A 136 -0.85 -11.19 11.76
N VAL A 137 -0.49 -10.91 10.49
CA VAL A 137 -0.69 -9.60 9.83
C VAL A 137 -1.86 -9.58 8.85
N TYR A 138 -2.66 -10.66 8.79
CA TYR A 138 -3.86 -10.73 7.97
C TYR A 138 -4.81 -9.59 8.32
N PHE A 139 -5.70 -9.18 7.40
CA PHE A 139 -6.69 -8.13 7.67
C PHE A 139 -7.86 -8.17 6.69
N GLU A 140 -8.91 -7.41 7.01
CA GLU A 140 -10.02 -7.09 6.13
C GLU A 140 -10.19 -5.56 6.07
N LYS A 141 -10.43 -5.01 4.87
CA LYS A 141 -10.84 -3.62 4.66
C LYS A 141 -11.99 -3.55 3.66
N LYS A 142 -12.92 -2.62 3.86
CA LYS A 142 -13.98 -2.32 2.89
C LYS A 142 -13.72 -0.96 2.28
N ILE A 143 -13.52 -0.92 0.97
CA ILE A 143 -13.28 0.30 0.19
C ILE A 143 -14.60 0.65 -0.50
N SER A 144 -15.18 1.79 -0.14
CA SER A 144 -16.37 2.30 -0.81
C SER A 144 -15.93 3.17 -1.99
N HIS A 145 -16.43 2.84 -3.19
CA HIS A 145 -16.21 3.65 -4.39
C HIS A 145 -17.53 3.79 -5.12
N LYS A 146 -18.11 4.99 -5.07
CA LYS A 146 -19.45 5.29 -5.61
C LYS A 146 -20.52 4.35 -5.02
N ASN A 147 -21.20 3.60 -5.88
CA ASN A 147 -22.24 2.63 -5.56
C ASN A 147 -21.70 1.19 -5.43
N MET A 148 -20.38 1.02 -5.32
CA MET A 148 -19.73 -0.28 -5.16
C MET A 148 -18.92 -0.34 -3.87
N THR A 149 -18.88 -1.50 -3.25
CA THR A 149 -17.99 -1.80 -2.12
C THR A 149 -17.05 -2.90 -2.53
N ILE A 150 -15.75 -2.64 -2.41
CA ILE A 150 -14.69 -3.63 -2.62
C ILE A 150 -14.27 -4.12 -1.24
N GLN A 151 -14.35 -5.44 -1.02
CA GLN A 151 -13.83 -6.07 0.19
C GLN A 151 -12.42 -6.58 -0.10
N LEU A 152 -11.43 -5.98 0.54
CA LEU A 152 -10.04 -6.39 0.48
C LEU A 152 -9.73 -7.30 1.66
N ILE A 153 -9.21 -8.50 1.38
CA ILE A 153 -8.83 -9.49 2.39
C ILE A 153 -7.36 -9.82 2.19
N GLY A 154 -6.51 -9.38 3.12
CA GLY A 154 -5.09 -9.73 3.16
C GLY A 154 -4.90 -11.00 3.97
N LEU A 155 -4.36 -12.06 3.36
CA LEU A 155 -4.14 -13.35 4.02
C LEU A 155 -2.70 -13.48 4.50
N ASP A 156 -2.53 -13.93 5.74
CA ASP A 156 -1.22 -14.27 6.28
C ASP A 156 -0.92 -15.74 6.02
N THR A 157 -0.04 -15.99 5.05
CA THR A 157 0.35 -17.34 4.61
C THR A 157 1.58 -17.88 5.33
N ARG A 158 2.14 -17.14 6.30
CA ARG A 158 3.38 -17.51 6.98
C ARG A 158 3.18 -17.79 8.47
N TYR A 159 2.54 -16.90 9.23
CA TYR A 159 2.48 -17.01 10.70
C TYR A 159 1.93 -18.35 11.21
N PHE A 160 0.96 -18.89 10.48
CA PHE A 160 0.21 -20.10 10.83
C PHE A 160 0.56 -21.32 9.97
N ARG A 161 1.40 -21.16 8.95
CA ARG A 161 1.83 -22.25 8.05
C ARG A 161 2.45 -23.39 8.84
N SER A 162 2.06 -24.62 8.53
CA SER A 162 2.58 -25.83 9.18
C SER A 162 3.96 -26.22 8.67
#